data_AF-A0A838P2I0-F1
#
_entry.id   AF-A0A838P2I0-F1
#
_cell.length_a   1.000
_cell.length_b   1.000
_cell.length_c   1.000
_cell.angle_alpha   90.00
_cell.angle_beta   90.00
_cell.angle_gamma   90.00
#
_symmetry.space_group_name_H-M   'P 1'
#
loop_
_entity.id
_entity.type
_entity.pdbx_description
1 polymer ?
#
loop_
_entity_poly.entity_id
_entity_poly.type
_entity_poly.pdbx_seq_one_letter_code
_entity_poly.pdbx_strand_id
1 'polypeptide(L)' 'MPELALRAMGHLYFDCVEAFQAAFGPHAGAIMGDIPNYTNVQPTI' A
#
# COMPACT_ATOMS: atom_id res chain seq x y z
N MET A 1 1.58 -21.84 -14.84
CA MET A 1 0.90 -20.55 -14.66
C MET A 1 1.71 -19.80 -13.61
N PRO A 2 2.38 -18.69 -13.94
CA PRO A 2 3.24 -18.02 -12.98
C PRO A 2 2.34 -17.42 -11.90
N GLU A 3 2.60 -17.83 -10.67
CA GLU A 3 1.93 -17.44 -9.44
C GLU A 3 1.81 -15.91 -9.36
N LEU A 4 0.59 -15.40 -9.18
CA LEU A 4 0.37 -14.04 -8.67
C LEU A 4 0.94 -13.98 -7.26
N ALA A 5 2.21 -13.58 -7.11
CA ALA A 5 2.93 -13.58 -5.84
C ALA A 5 2.49 -12.42 -4.92
N LEU A 6 1.20 -12.33 -4.59
CA LEU A 6 0.70 -11.49 -3.51
C LEU A 6 0.99 -12.21 -2.19
N ARG A 7 2.10 -11.84 -1.54
CA ARG A 7 2.53 -12.48 -0.27
C ARG A 7 1.78 -11.95 0.97
N ALA A 8 1.19 -10.77 0.87
CA ALA A 8 0.44 -10.11 1.94
C ALA A 8 -0.62 -9.16 1.36
N MET A 9 -1.66 -8.86 2.15
CA MET A 9 -2.71 -7.91 1.81
C MET A 9 -3.03 -7.04 3.03
N GLY A 10 -3.28 -5.75 2.80
CA GLY A 10 -3.79 -4.82 3.80
C GLY A 10 -5.17 -4.31 3.40
N HIS A 11 -6.10 -4.23 4.35
CA HIS A 11 -7.41 -3.63 4.12
C HIS A 11 -7.61 -2.48 5.11
N LEU A 12 -7.59 -1.26 4.57
CA LEU A 12 -7.71 -0.02 5.33
C LEU A 12 -9.09 0.59 5.02
N TYR A 13 -9.85 0.89 6.07
CA TYR A 13 -11.18 1.49 5.93
C TYR A 13 -11.09 3.01 6.05
N PHE A 14 -11.82 3.70 5.19
CA PHE A 14 -11.99 5.14 5.20
C PHE A 14 -13.45 5.49 4.94
N ASP A 15 -13.94 6.56 5.56
CA ASP A 15 -15.33 6.98 5.41
C ASP A 15 -15.64 7.49 3.98
N CYS A 16 -14.64 8.10 3.33
CA CYS A 16 -14.73 8.56 1.94
C CYS A 16 -13.34 8.66 1.28
N VAL A 17 -13.34 8.96 -0.03
CA VAL A 17 -12.11 9.11 -0.83
C VAL A 17 -11.29 10.31 -0.37
N GLU A 18 -11.94 11.41 0.01
CA GLU A 18 -11.28 12.62 0.50
C GLU A 18 -10.55 12.34 1.82
N ALA A 19 -11.16 11.57 2.72
CA ALA A 19 -10.54 11.14 3.97
C ALA A 19 -9.31 10.26 3.71
N PHE A 20 -9.39 9.34 2.73
CA PHE A 20 -8.24 8.57 2.28
C PHE A 20 -7.13 9.48 1.74
N GLN A 21 -7.43 10.42 0.84
CA GLN A 21 -6.41 11.29 0.25
C GLN A 21 -5.75 12.21 1.28
N ALA A 22 -6.52 12.76 2.21
CA ALA A 22 -6.01 13.63 3.28
C ALA A 22 -5.11 12.86 4.27
N ALA A 23 -5.44 11.61 4.58
CA ALA A 23 -4.66 10.77 5.49
C ALA A 23 -3.47 10.09 4.80
N PHE A 24 -3.69 9.42 3.68
CA PHE A 24 -2.68 8.62 2.99
C PHE A 24 -1.73 9.47 2.14
N GLY A 25 -2.25 10.46 1.40
CA GLY A 25 -1.49 11.24 0.43
C GLY A 25 -0.20 11.86 0.98
N PRO A 26 -0.24 12.62 2.11
CA PRO A 26 0.95 13.21 2.72
C PRO A 26 2.00 12.18 3.17
N HIS A 27 1.58 10.94 3.44
CA HIS A 27 2.44 9.88 3.97
C HIS A 27 2.78 8.80 2.93
N ALA A 28 2.19 8.84 1.74
CA ALA A 28 2.35 7.83 0.70
C ALA A 28 3.82 7.59 0.34
N GLY A 29 4.63 8.64 0.26
CA GLY A 29 6.07 8.52 -0.02
C GLY A 29 6.82 7.74 1.07
N ALA A 30 6.51 7.98 2.34
CA ALA A 30 7.14 7.27 3.45
C ALA A 30 6.68 5.80 3.49
N ILE A 31 5.38 5.55 3.28
CA ILE A 31 4.80 4.20 3.26
C ILE A 31 5.40 3.37 2.11
N MET A 32 5.44 3.93 0.90
CA MET A 32 6.01 3.25 -0.28
C MET A 32 7.53 3.07 -0.15
N GLY A 33 8.22 4.03 0.47
CA GLY A 33 9.66 3.97 0.70
C GLY A 33 10.09 2.93 1.74
N ASP A 34 9.18 2.48 2.60
CA ASP A 34 9.46 1.46 3.61
C ASP A 34 9.34 0.03 3.07
N ILE A 35 8.59 -0.18 1.98
CA ILE A 35 8.37 -1.51 1.37
C ILE A 35 9.67 -2.29 1.10
N PRO A 36 10.72 -1.68 0.51
CA PRO A 36 11.99 -2.36 0.26
C PRO A 36 12.67 -2.90 1.53
N ASN A 37 12.32 -2.41 2.72
CA ASN A 37 12.93 -2.87 3.97
C ASN A 37 12.47 -4.28 4.37
N TYR A 38 11.33 -4.75 3.86
CA TYR A 38 10.76 -6.05 4.23
C TYR A 38 10.29 -6.91 3.04
N THR A 39 10.21 -6.35 1.83
CA THR A 39 9.91 -7.14 0.63
C THR A 39 10.41 -6.46 -0.64
N ASN A 40 10.66 -7.26 -1.68
CA ASN A 40 10.95 -6.78 -3.03
C ASN A 40 9.72 -6.90 -3.97
N VAL A 41 8.57 -7.35 -3.45
CA VAL A 41 7.32 -7.43 -4.21
C VAL A 41 6.71 -6.03 -4.32
N GLN A 42 6.30 -5.64 -5.53
CA GLN A 42 5.68 -4.34 -5.76
C GLN A 42 4.21 -4.36 -5.31
N PRO A 43 3.76 -3.42 -4.46
CA PRO A 43 2.38 -3.38 -4.02
C PRO A 43 1.44 -2.96 -5.16
N THR A 44 0.19 -3.40 -5.07
CA THR A 44 -0.93 -2.82 -5.82
C THR A 44 -1.84 -2.12 -4.81
N ILE A 45 -2.20 -0.86 -5.09
CA ILE A 45 -3.00 0.01 -4.22
C ILE A 45 -4.38 0.20 -4.82
#